data_AF-A0A9D1TLW2-F1
#
_entry.id   AF-A0A9D1TLW2-F1
#
_cell.length_a   1.000
_cell.length_b   1.000
_cell.length_c   1.000
_cell.angle_alpha   90.00
_cell.angle_beta   90.00
_cell.angle_gamma   90.00
#
_symmetry.space_group_name_H-M   'P 1'
#
loop_
_entity.id
_entity.type
_entity.pdbx_description
1 polymer ?
#
loop_
_entity_poly.entity_id
_entity_poly.type
_entity_poly.pdbx_seq_one_letter_code
_entity_poly.pdbx_strand_id
1 'polypeptide(L)' 'AGTIITLVSANPEIEFRYIHRVNDAEFSFDTAEVKNILGDVPLDSTEVLAWIMDYITEKLNEIRSR' A
#
# COMPACT_ATOMS: atom_id res chain seq x y z
N ALA A 1 6.86 -4.76 0.03
CA ALA A 1 5.54 -4.57 -0.59
C ALA A 1 4.73 -5.87 -0.73
N GLY A 2 5.32 -7.01 -1.12
CA GLY A 2 4.60 -8.25 -1.46
C GLY A 2 3.47 -8.68 -0.50
N THR A 3 3.67 -8.62 0.81
CA THR A 3 2.63 -8.99 1.80
C THR A 3 1.36 -8.17 1.69
N ILE A 4 1.45 -6.84 1.53
CA ILE A 4 0.28 -5.96 1.40
C ILE A 4 -0.46 -6.25 0.09
N ILE A 5 0.28 -6.49 -0.98
CA ILE A 5 -0.31 -6.86 -2.27
C ILE A 5 -1.12 -8.14 -2.17
N THR A 6 -0.58 -9.18 -1.52
CA THR A 6 -1.31 -10.44 -1.32
C THR A 6 -2.59 -10.22 -0.50
N LEU A 7 -2.55 -9.37 0.52
CA LEU A 7 -3.71 -9.09 1.38
C LEU A 7 -4.81 -8.35 0.62
N VAL A 8 -4.46 -7.29 -0.10
CA VAL A 8 -5.38 -6.48 -0.91
C VAL A 8 -5.97 -7.31 -2.06
N SER A 9 -5.15 -8.07 -2.78
CA SER A 9 -5.62 -8.89 -3.90
C SER A 9 -6.56 -10.01 -3.46
N ALA A 10 -6.33 -10.60 -2.29
CA ALA A 10 -7.16 -11.68 -1.77
C ALA A 10 -8.41 -11.18 -1.05
N ASN A 11 -8.43 -9.93 -0.57
CA ASN A 11 -9.49 -9.39 0.27
C ASN A 11 -9.77 -7.90 -0.06
N PRO A 12 -10.24 -7.56 -1.27
CA PRO A 12 -10.41 -6.16 -1.70
C PRO A 12 -11.41 -5.34 -0.86
N GLU A 13 -12.32 -6.00 -0.15
CA GLU A 13 -13.30 -5.35 0.72
C GLU A 13 -12.78 -5.07 2.13
N ILE A 14 -11.63 -5.65 2.52
CA ILE A 14 -11.04 -5.40 3.84
C ILE A 14 -10.15 -4.16 3.75
N GLU A 15 -10.38 -3.22 4.65
CA GLU A 15 -9.51 -2.05 4.79
C GLU A 15 -8.26 -2.42 5.60
N PHE A 16 -7.09 -2.25 4.97
CA PHE A 16 -5.79 -2.49 5.58
C PHE A 16 -5.07 -1.17 5.86
N ARG A 17 -4.59 -1.03 7.09
CA ARG A 17 -3.61 -0.02 7.46
C ARG A 17 -2.26 -0.66 7.71
N TYR A 18 -1.28 -0.28 6.91
CA TYR A 18 0.11 -0.67 7.03
C TYR A 18 0.93 0.45 7.65
N ILE A 19 1.72 0.13 8.68
CA ILE A 19 2.67 1.05 9.28
C ILE A 19 4.03 0.36 9.34
N HIS A 20 5.05 1.01 8.80
CA HIS A 20 6.42 0.55 8.81
C HIS A 20 7.32 1.57 9.50
N ARG A 21 8.17 1.11 10.42
CA ARG A 21 9.08 1.95 11.20
C ARG A 21 10.51 1.46 11.03
N VAL A 22 11.43 2.39 10.77
CA VAL A 22 12.88 2.16 10.74
C VAL A 22 13.52 3.28 11.52
N ASN A 23 14.18 2.96 12.64
CA ASN A 23 14.73 3.95 13.58
C ASN A 23 13.65 5.00 13.95
N ASP A 24 13.92 6.27 13.71
CA ASP A 24 13.01 7.40 13.95
C ASP A 24 12.15 7.78 12.73
N ALA A 25 12.20 7.00 11.65
CA ALA A 25 11.40 7.20 10.45
C ALA A 25 10.18 6.25 10.41
N GLU A 26 9.05 6.77 9.92
CA GLU A 26 7.80 6.02 9.75
C GLU A 26 7.23 6.24 8.33
N PHE A 27 6.66 5.17 7.77
CA PHE A 27 5.82 5.20 6.59
C PHE A 27 4.48 4.52 6.90
N SER A 28 3.38 5.16 6.50
CA SER A 28 2.03 4.61 6.62
C SER A 28 1.35 4.52 5.26
N PHE A 29 0.58 3.46 5.06
CA PHE A 29 -0.25 3.25 3.87
C PHE A 29 -1.63 2.74 4.31
N ASP A 30 -2.69 3.35 3.79
CA ASP A 30 -4.07 3.02 4.13
C ASP A 30 -4.88 2.76 2.86
N THR A 31 -5.44 1.56 2.72
CA THR A 31 -6.23 1.21 1.54
C THR A 31 -7.55 1.97 1.46
N ALA A 32 -8.09 2.45 2.59
CA ALA A 32 -9.30 3.26 2.60
C ALA A 32 -9.04 4.62 1.93
N GLU A 33 -7.87 5.22 2.16
CA GLU A 33 -7.45 6.46 1.47
C GLU A 33 -7.34 6.24 -0.04
N VAL A 34 -6.73 5.12 -0.46
CA VAL A 34 -6.61 4.77 -1.89
C VAL A 34 -8.00 4.56 -2.51
N LYS A 35 -8.90 3.85 -1.83
CA LYS A 35 -10.29 3.63 -2.28
C LYS A 35 -11.04 4.95 -2.47
N ASN A 36 -10.88 5.91 -1.55
CA ASN A 36 -11.49 7.23 -1.64
C ASN A 36 -10.99 8.04 -2.85
N ILE A 37 -9.71 7.91 -3.21
CA ILE A 37 -9.12 8.58 -4.37
C ILE A 37 -9.61 7.95 -5.68
N LEU A 38 -9.70 6.62 -5.71
CA LEU A 38 -10.02 5.85 -6.91
C LEU A 38 -11.52 5.75 -7.22
N GLY A 39 -12.39 5.92 -6.22
CA GLY A 39 -13.83 5.82 -6.37
C GLY A 39 -14.25 4.40 -6.78
N ASP A 40 -14.82 4.27 -7.97
CA ASP A 40 -15.35 3.00 -8.49
C ASP A 40 -14.27 2.05 -9.07
N VAL A 41 -13.01 2.48 -9.13
CA VAL A 41 -11.92 1.63 -9.64
C VAL A 41 -11.52 0.60 -8.57
N PRO A 42 -11.58 -0.72 -8.86
CA PRO A 42 -11.26 -1.75 -7.90
C PRO A 42 -9.77 -1.76 -7.49
N LEU A 43 -9.52 -1.93 -6.18
CA LEU A 43 -8.17 -2.01 -5.62
C LEU A 43 -7.39 -3.27 -6.04
N ASP A 44 -8.09 -4.34 -6.39
CA ASP A 44 -7.53 -5.61 -6.86
C ASP A 44 -7.29 -5.67 -8.37
N SER A 45 -7.54 -4.58 -9.10
CA SER A 45 -7.17 -4.48 -10.50
C SER A 45 -5.65 -4.54 -10.66
N THR A 46 -5.17 -5.19 -11.74
CA THR A 46 -3.74 -5.39 -11.98
C THR A 46 -2.93 -4.09 -11.96
N GLU A 47 -3.49 -3.01 -12.53
CA GLU A 47 -2.83 -1.70 -12.60
C GLU A 47 -2.71 -1.05 -11.22
N VAL A 48 -3.77 -1.11 -10.41
CA VAL A 48 -3.75 -0.56 -9.05
C VAL A 48 -2.82 -1.37 -8.15
N LEU A 49 -2.84 -2.70 -8.24
CA LEU A 49 -1.92 -3.56 -7.48
C LEU A 49 -0.45 -3.30 -7.83
N ALA A 50 -0.14 -3.10 -9.12
CA ALA A 50 1.21 -2.73 -9.56
C ALA A 50 1.61 -1.37 -8.97
N TRP A 51 0.73 -0.37 -9.05
CA TRP A 51 0.99 0.94 -8.47
C TRP A 51 1.21 0.90 -6.95
N ILE A 52 0.36 0.17 -6.20
CA ILE A 52 0.54 -0.01 -4.74
C ILE A 52 1.89 -0.67 -4.45
N MET A 53 2.30 -1.64 -5.27
CA MET A 53 3.56 -2.36 -5.08
C MET A 53 4.75 -1.41 -5.23
N ASP A 54 4.75 -0.62 -6.29
CA ASP A 54 5.81 0.34 -6.59
C ASP A 54 5.86 1.45 -5.54
N TYR A 55 4.71 2.04 -5.20
CA TYR A 55 4.59 3.10 -4.21
C TYR A 55 5.13 2.67 -2.83
N ILE A 56 4.68 1.52 -2.32
CA ILE A 56 5.17 0.99 -1.04
C ILE A 56 6.67 0.70 -1.13
N THR A 57 7.15 0.14 -2.24
CA THR A 57 8.57 -0.21 -2.40
C THR A 57 9.46 1.04 -2.39
N GLU A 58 9.06 2.09 -3.12
CA GLU A 58 9.75 3.38 -3.14
C GLU A 58 9.81 4.00 -1.73
N LYS A 59 8.68 4.10 -1.04
CA LYS A 59 8.63 4.67 0.31
C LYS A 59 9.39 3.88 1.35
N LEU A 60 9.39 2.55 1.26
CA LEU A 60 10.23 1.71 2.10
C LEU A 60 11.72 1.93 1.85
N ASN A 61 12.13 2.17 0.61
CA ASN A 61 13.52 2.50 0.28
C ASN A 61 13.91 3.89 0.81
N GLU A 62 13.03 4.88 0.71
CA GLU A 62 13.24 6.24 1.24
C GLU A 62 13.46 6.24 2.76
N ILE A 63 12.67 5.50 3.53
CA ILE A 63 12.83 5.49 4.99
C ILE A 63 14.00 4.63 5.46
N ARG A 64 14.46 3.66 4.64
CA ARG A 64 15.64 2.84 4.95
C ARG A 64 16.96 3.56 4.69
N SER A 65 16.96 4.57 3.82
CA SER A 65 18.14 5.37 3.51
C SER A 65 18.32 6.56 4.46
N ARG A 66 17.45 6.71 5.47
CA ARG A 66 17.53 7.72 6.53
C ARG A 66 18.31 7.26 7.75
#